data_AF-A0A381ZU65-F1
#
_entry.id   AF-A0A381ZU65-F1
#
_cell.length_a   1.000
_cell.length_b   1.000
_cell.length_c   1.000
_cell.angle_alpha   90.00
_cell.angle_beta   90.00
_cell.angle_gamma   90.00
#
_symmetry.space_group_name_H-M   'P 1'
#
loop_
_entity.id
_entity.type
_entity.pdbx_description
1 polymer ?
#
loop_
_entity_poly.entity_id
_entity_poly.type
_entity_poly.pdbx_seq_one_letter_code
_entity_poly.pdbx_strand_id
1 'polypeptide(L)'
;MADVVPGWSVGDQTPKPTRDQGQAVSDLRTFGYCIIEDALDAQTLEAVRNRLVEQAEAEIESGVAFEDQGPNQINRMASPDHTMQYDQIPEDAFSVNKGGINQRVWMLVNKGEVFRNLVTDPFMTPLIEFLLGKDFLLSTLSANIAKPGGVEMGLHTDQWWMPRP
;
A
#
# COMPACT_ATOMS: atom_id res chain seq x y z
N MET A 1 23.51 -11.91 7.78
CA MET A 1 22.42 -12.45 6.94
C MET A 1 22.56 -11.80 5.59
N ALA A 2 23.13 -12.52 4.63
CA ALA A 2 23.11 -12.11 3.24
C ALA A 2 22.26 -13.16 2.52
N ASP A 3 20.95 -12.99 2.60
CA ASP A 3 20.06 -13.67 1.67
C ASP A 3 20.16 -12.90 0.36
N VAL A 4 21.23 -13.22 -0.38
CA VAL A 4 21.49 -12.69 -1.71
C VAL A 4 20.47 -13.35 -2.62
N VAL A 5 19.53 -12.58 -3.15
CA VAL A 5 18.72 -13.02 -4.30
C VAL A 5 19.71 -13.54 -5.35
N PRO A 6 19.68 -14.83 -5.73
CA PRO A 6 20.72 -15.40 -6.58
C PRO A 6 20.90 -14.58 -7.87
N GLY A 7 22.10 -14.03 -8.07
CA GLY A 7 22.42 -13.20 -9.23
C GLY A 7 22.22 -11.69 -9.05
N TRP A 8 21.84 -11.21 -7.87
CA TRP A 8 21.75 -9.78 -7.56
C TRP A 8 22.78 -9.37 -6.49
N SER A 9 23.43 -8.23 -6.66
CA SER A 9 24.36 -7.61 -5.71
C SER A 9 23.99 -6.16 -5.42
N VAL A 10 24.34 -5.67 -4.23
CA VAL A 10 24.22 -4.24 -3.91
C VAL A 10 25.03 -3.42 -4.92
N GLY A 11 24.36 -2.51 -5.63
CA GLY A 11 24.95 -1.70 -6.69
C GLY A 11 24.59 -2.14 -8.10
N ASP A 12 23.91 -3.29 -8.26
CA ASP A 12 23.31 -3.68 -9.52
C ASP A 12 22.30 -2.63 -10.00
N GLN A 13 22.09 -2.59 -11.32
CA GLN A 13 21.22 -1.61 -11.93
C GLN A 13 19.79 -1.76 -11.39
N THR A 14 19.20 -0.63 -11.01
CA THR A 14 17.81 -0.49 -10.60
C THR A 14 17.11 0.49 -11.54
N PRO A 15 15.78 0.44 -11.67
CA PRO A 15 15.02 1.41 -12.43
C PRO A 15 15.28 2.81 -11.84
N LYS A 16 15.45 3.78 -12.73
CA LYS A 16 15.63 5.19 -12.35
C LYS A 16 14.29 5.91 -12.44
N PRO A 17 14.06 6.96 -11.64
CA PRO A 17 12.90 7.81 -11.80
C PRO A 17 12.75 8.27 -13.26
N THR A 18 11.55 8.13 -13.81
CA THR A 18 11.24 8.50 -15.20
C THR A 18 9.87 9.15 -15.31
N ARG A 19 9.74 10.08 -16.27
CA ARG A 19 8.46 10.64 -16.73
C ARG A 19 8.00 10.02 -18.04
N ASP A 20 8.79 9.14 -18.63
CA ASP A 20 8.46 8.45 -19.86
C ASP A 20 7.74 7.13 -19.55
N GLN A 21 6.52 7.01 -20.07
CA GLN A 21 5.67 5.85 -19.87
C GLN A 21 6.24 4.57 -20.50
N GLY A 22 6.90 4.69 -21.66
CA GLY A 22 7.55 3.55 -22.32
C GLY A 22 8.72 3.00 -21.49
N GLN A 23 9.52 3.88 -20.89
CA GLN A 23 10.57 3.52 -19.96
C GLN A 23 10.00 2.85 -18.70
N ALA A 24 8.91 3.38 -18.13
CA ALA A 24 8.28 2.76 -16.97
C ALA A 24 7.79 1.33 -17.26
N VAL A 25 7.22 1.08 -18.45
CA VAL A 25 6.86 -0.27 -18.91
C VAL A 25 8.11 -1.16 -19.11
N SER A 26 9.19 -0.61 -19.68
CA SER A 26 10.46 -1.33 -19.84
C SER A 26 11.07 -1.72 -18.49
N ASP A 27 10.97 -0.84 -17.50
CA ASP A 27 11.44 -1.05 -16.14
C ASP A 27 10.61 -2.13 -15.43
N LEU A 28 9.28 -2.09 -15.54
CA LEU A 28 8.41 -3.15 -15.04
C LEU A 28 8.78 -4.52 -15.63
N ARG A 29 9.06 -4.59 -16.94
CA ARG A 29 9.48 -5.82 -17.62
C ARG A 29 10.82 -6.35 -17.09
N THR A 30 11.76 -5.47 -16.78
CA THR A 30 13.15 -5.84 -16.44
C THR A 30 13.32 -6.11 -14.96
N PHE A 31 12.72 -5.29 -14.11
CA PHE A 31 12.96 -5.27 -12.66
C PHE A 31 11.75 -5.70 -11.83
N GLY A 32 10.56 -5.82 -12.44
CA GLY A 32 9.31 -6.10 -11.72
C GLY A 32 8.70 -4.88 -11.01
N TYR A 33 9.36 -3.71 -11.09
CA TYR A 33 8.87 -2.43 -10.58
C TYR A 33 9.44 -1.27 -11.41
N CYS A 34 8.83 -0.08 -11.30
CA CYS A 34 9.33 1.16 -11.90
C CYS A 34 9.18 2.33 -10.91
N ILE A 35 9.89 3.43 -11.15
CA ILE A 35 9.77 4.66 -10.35
C ILE A 35 9.30 5.78 -11.27
N ILE A 36 8.11 6.32 -11.01
CA ILE A 36 7.54 7.43 -11.79
C ILE A 36 7.96 8.73 -11.10
N GLU A 37 8.73 9.55 -11.81
CA GLU A 37 9.15 10.85 -11.31
C GLU A 37 7.97 11.84 -11.36
N ASP A 38 7.74 12.54 -10.24
CA ASP A 38 6.67 13.53 -10.10
C ASP A 38 5.31 13.00 -10.58
N ALA A 39 4.99 11.78 -10.12
CA ALA A 39 3.75 11.08 -10.44
C ALA A 39 2.49 11.92 -10.15
N LEU A 40 2.58 12.86 -9.19
CA LEU A 40 1.57 13.86 -8.90
C LEU A 40 2.21 15.25 -8.94
N ASP A 41 1.55 16.20 -9.60
CA ASP A 41 1.91 17.60 -9.47
C ASP A 41 1.63 18.13 -8.05
N ALA A 42 2.19 19.28 -7.71
CA ALA A 42 2.11 19.85 -6.37
C ALA A 42 0.65 20.11 -5.91
N GLN A 43 -0.22 20.56 -6.82
CA GLN A 43 -1.62 20.87 -6.52
C GLN A 43 -2.40 19.57 -6.26
N THR A 44 -2.22 18.57 -7.11
CA THR A 44 -2.84 17.25 -6.96
C THR A 44 -2.37 16.56 -5.68
N LEU A 45 -1.06 16.59 -5.39
CA LEU A 45 -0.49 16.04 -4.17
C LEU A 45 -1.07 16.69 -2.91
N GLU A 46 -1.17 18.03 -2.89
CA GLU A 46 -1.76 18.76 -1.77
C GLU A 46 -3.24 18.39 -1.58
N ALA A 47 -4.03 18.38 -2.66
CA ALA A 47 -5.45 18.06 -2.60
C ALA A 47 -5.71 16.63 -2.09
N VAL A 48 -4.95 15.65 -2.59
CA VAL A 48 -5.04 14.24 -2.15
C VAL A 48 -4.63 14.11 -0.68
N ARG A 49 -3.53 14.76 -0.27
CA ARG A 49 -3.07 14.74 1.12
C ARG A 49 -4.11 15.33 2.06
N ASN A 50 -4.62 16.52 1.76
CA ASN A 50 -5.58 17.21 2.61
C ASN A 50 -6.85 16.37 2.77
N ARG A 51 -7.39 15.85 1.66
CA ARG A 51 -8.60 15.01 1.71
C ARG A 51 -8.37 13.72 2.48
N LEU A 52 -7.19 13.09 2.34
CA LEU A 52 -6.84 11.87 3.07
C LEU A 52 -6.74 12.13 4.58
N VAL A 53 -6.09 13.22 4.99
CA VAL A 53 -5.95 13.58 6.41
C VAL A 53 -7.32 13.88 7.01
N GLU A 54 -8.13 14.72 6.35
CA GLU A 54 -9.51 15.01 6.77
C GLU A 54 -10.33 13.73 6.96
N GLN A 55 -10.21 12.79 6.03
CA GLN A 55 -10.91 11.51 6.13
C GLN A 55 -10.44 10.68 7.32
N ALA A 56 -9.13 10.60 7.52
CA ALA A 56 -8.51 9.82 8.57
C ALA A 56 -8.90 10.34 9.96
N GLU A 57 -8.92 11.67 10.12
CA GLU A 57 -9.38 12.33 11.34
C GLU A 57 -10.86 12.06 11.60
N ALA A 58 -11.72 12.20 10.59
CA ALA A 58 -13.14 11.90 10.73
C ALA A 58 -13.43 10.45 11.13
N GLU A 59 -12.63 9.49 10.64
CA GLU A 59 -12.76 8.08 11.04
C GLU A 59 -12.34 7.83 12.48
N ILE A 60 -11.34 8.55 12.98
CA ILE A 60 -10.93 8.51 14.39
C ILE A 60 -12.05 9.11 15.26
N GLU A 61 -12.54 10.30 14.90
CA GLU A 61 -13.58 11.02 15.65
C GLU A 61 -14.90 10.24 15.73
N SER A 62 -15.26 9.54 14.65
CA SER A 62 -16.45 8.69 14.61
C SER A 62 -16.24 7.28 15.21
N GLY A 63 -15.01 6.94 15.61
CA GLY A 63 -14.68 5.66 16.23
C GLY A 63 -14.66 4.47 15.27
N VAL A 64 -14.59 4.70 13.96
CA VAL A 64 -14.57 3.66 12.91
C VAL A 64 -13.19 3.45 12.29
N ALA A 65 -12.19 4.21 12.75
CA ALA A 65 -10.81 4.07 12.29
C ALA A 65 -10.30 2.64 12.50
N PHE A 66 -9.63 2.13 11.47
CA PHE A 66 -8.91 0.87 11.53
C PHE A 66 -7.43 1.16 11.77
N GLU A 67 -6.92 0.81 12.93
CA GLU A 67 -5.51 0.96 13.29
C GLU A 67 -4.85 -0.42 13.46
N ASP A 68 -3.64 -0.59 12.92
CA ASP A 68 -2.82 -1.81 12.98
C ASP A 68 -1.36 -1.54 13.39
N GLN A 69 -0.57 -2.62 13.46
CA GLN A 69 0.90 -2.60 13.60
C GLN A 69 1.42 -1.89 14.86
N GLY A 70 0.65 -1.99 15.96
CA GLY A 70 1.13 -1.62 17.29
C GLY A 70 1.94 -2.75 17.95
N PRO A 71 2.96 -2.45 18.78
CA PRO A 71 3.74 -3.47 19.48
C PRO A 71 2.88 -4.39 20.36
N ASN A 72 1.77 -3.87 20.91
CA ASN A 72 0.84 -4.63 21.73
C ASN A 72 -0.15 -5.50 20.92
N GLN A 73 -0.34 -5.21 19.64
CA GLN A 73 -1.25 -5.93 18.75
C GLN A 73 -0.54 -7.15 18.13
N ILE A 74 0.69 -6.97 17.64
CA ILE A 74 1.50 -8.04 17.03
C ILE A 74 1.77 -9.17 18.02
N ASN A 75 2.04 -8.83 19.29
CA ASN A 75 2.24 -9.83 20.35
C ASN A 75 0.98 -10.64 20.69
N ARG A 76 -0.23 -10.13 20.38
CA ARG A 76 -1.51 -10.84 20.60
C ARG A 76 -1.94 -11.70 19.41
N MET A 77 -1.50 -11.34 18.21
CA MET A 77 -1.77 -12.09 16.97
C MET A 77 -0.68 -13.13 16.66
N ALA A 78 0.44 -13.10 17.39
CA ALA A 78 1.47 -14.13 17.34
C ALA A 78 1.00 -15.39 18.09
N SER A 79 0.30 -16.27 17.39
CA SER A 79 0.17 -17.67 17.79
C SER A 79 1.55 -18.35 17.75
N PRO A 80 1.78 -19.43 18.55
CA PRO A 80 3.03 -20.18 18.53
C PRO A 80 3.41 -20.75 17.14
N ASP A 81 2.45 -20.85 16.23
CA ASP A 81 2.60 -21.33 14.87
C ASP A 81 2.50 -20.22 13.79
N HIS A 82 2.45 -18.94 14.20
CA HIS A 82 2.28 -17.77 13.33
C HIS A 82 1.02 -17.78 12.45
N THR A 83 0.02 -18.60 12.79
CA THR A 83 -1.29 -18.58 12.12
C THR A 83 -2.22 -17.53 12.72
N MET A 84 -2.82 -16.70 11.87
CA MET A 84 -3.86 -15.75 12.28
C MET A 84 -5.16 -16.51 12.58
N GLN A 85 -5.57 -16.56 13.85
CA GLN A 85 -6.87 -17.11 14.25
C GLN A 85 -7.95 -16.03 14.09
N TYR A 86 -8.37 -15.83 12.83
CA TYR A 86 -9.30 -14.75 12.45
C TYR A 86 -10.64 -14.80 13.21
N ASP A 87 -11.08 -15.99 13.60
CA ASP A 87 -12.30 -16.25 14.37
C ASP A 87 -12.21 -15.81 15.84
N GLN A 88 -11.01 -15.54 16.34
CA GLN A 88 -10.75 -15.17 17.73
C GLN A 88 -10.30 -13.72 17.89
N ILE A 89 -10.25 -12.95 16.79
CA ILE A 89 -9.89 -11.54 16.84
C ILE A 89 -11.03 -10.76 17.51
N PRO A 90 -10.79 -10.08 18.65
CA PRO A 90 -11.81 -9.23 19.28
C PRO A 90 -12.28 -8.15 18.29
N GLU A 91 -13.58 -7.83 18.31
CA GLU A 91 -14.14 -6.81 17.40
C GLU A 91 -13.43 -5.46 17.50
N ASP A 92 -12.92 -5.12 18.69
CA ASP A 92 -12.22 -3.86 18.94
C ASP A 92 -10.70 -3.93 18.73
N ALA A 93 -10.17 -5.04 18.20
CA ALA A 93 -8.73 -5.28 18.04
C ALA A 93 -8.03 -4.30 17.09
N PHE A 94 -8.79 -3.58 16.27
CA PHE A 94 -8.31 -2.56 15.32
C PHE A 94 -8.83 -1.16 15.63
N SER A 95 -9.43 -0.95 16.81
CA SER A 95 -9.92 0.36 17.24
C SER A 95 -8.79 1.29 17.67
N VAL A 96 -9.07 2.57 17.87
CA VAL A 96 -8.05 3.55 18.31
C VAL A 96 -7.31 3.14 19.59
N ASN A 97 -8.01 2.47 20.50
CA ASN A 97 -7.44 2.09 21.80
C ASN A 97 -6.61 0.80 21.76
N LYS A 98 -6.83 -0.07 20.77
CA LYS A 98 -6.26 -1.44 20.73
C LYS A 98 -5.60 -1.84 19.41
N GLY A 99 -5.86 -1.08 18.36
CA GLY A 99 -5.45 -1.28 16.97
C GLY A 99 -3.99 -1.02 16.71
N GLY A 100 -3.34 -0.20 17.51
CA GLY A 100 -1.93 0.09 17.31
C GLY A 100 -1.74 1.48 16.73
N ILE A 101 -0.73 1.64 15.89
CA ILE A 101 -0.15 2.96 15.61
C ILE A 101 -0.44 3.40 14.17
N ASN A 102 -0.44 2.47 13.22
CA ASN A 102 -0.67 2.79 11.82
C ASN A 102 -2.16 2.81 11.53
N GLN A 103 -2.65 3.80 10.77
CA GLN A 103 -4.05 3.85 10.37
C GLN A 103 -4.21 3.39 8.93
N ARG A 104 -5.23 2.57 8.66
CA ARG A 104 -5.65 2.21 7.31
C ARG A 104 -6.95 2.92 6.96
N VAL A 105 -6.95 3.61 5.84
CA VAL A 105 -8.12 4.30 5.29
C VAL A 105 -8.59 3.52 4.07
N TRP A 106 -9.72 2.83 4.22
CA TRP A 106 -10.27 1.95 3.19
C TRP A 106 -11.19 2.70 2.21
N MET A 107 -11.47 2.10 1.06
CA MET A 107 -12.51 2.54 0.11
C MET A 107 -12.38 4.02 -0.31
N LEU A 108 -11.15 4.49 -0.59
CA LEU A 108 -10.89 5.90 -0.91
C LEU A 108 -11.65 6.39 -2.15
N VAL A 109 -11.98 5.49 -3.08
CA VAL A 109 -12.80 5.82 -4.25
C VAL A 109 -14.16 6.45 -3.88
N ASN A 110 -14.71 6.11 -2.71
CA ASN A 110 -15.97 6.65 -2.18
C ASN A 110 -15.78 7.93 -1.36
N LYS A 111 -14.53 8.37 -1.17
CA LYS A 111 -14.15 9.37 -0.17
C LYS A 111 -13.58 10.63 -0.82
N GLY A 112 -13.84 10.88 -2.10
CA GLY A 112 -13.49 12.14 -2.72
C GLY A 112 -13.24 12.03 -4.21
N GLU A 113 -13.49 13.12 -4.92
CA GLU A 113 -13.19 13.21 -6.35
C GLU A 113 -11.69 13.08 -6.63
N VAL A 114 -10.85 13.64 -5.76
CA VAL A 114 -9.38 13.56 -5.89
C VAL A 114 -8.89 12.11 -6.02
N PHE A 115 -9.48 11.15 -5.27
CA PHE A 115 -9.09 9.75 -5.34
C PHE A 115 -9.60 9.05 -6.60
N ARG A 116 -10.78 9.44 -7.10
CA ARG A 116 -11.31 8.95 -8.38
C ARG A 116 -10.44 9.42 -9.54
N ASN A 117 -9.97 10.67 -9.48
CA ASN A 117 -9.08 11.21 -10.51
C ASN A 117 -7.75 10.43 -10.57
N LEU A 118 -7.17 10.07 -9.41
CA LEU A 118 -5.95 9.27 -9.34
C LEU A 118 -6.09 7.91 -10.04
N VAL A 119 -7.19 7.20 -9.80
CA VAL A 119 -7.35 5.85 -10.36
C VAL A 119 -7.64 5.85 -11.87
N THR A 120 -8.03 7.00 -12.41
CA THR A 120 -8.26 7.23 -13.83
C THR A 120 -7.10 7.94 -14.53
N ASP A 121 -5.95 8.09 -13.87
CA ASP A 121 -4.81 8.77 -14.48
C ASP A 121 -4.34 8.03 -15.75
N PRO A 122 -4.32 8.69 -16.92
CA PRO A 122 -3.96 8.05 -18.19
C PRO A 122 -2.51 7.57 -18.24
N PHE A 123 -1.62 8.11 -17.39
CA PHE A 123 -0.25 7.63 -17.26
C PHE A 123 -0.21 6.17 -16.80
N MET A 124 -1.12 5.76 -15.92
CA MET A 124 -1.09 4.43 -15.33
C MET A 124 -1.64 3.34 -16.26
N THR A 125 -2.53 3.70 -17.20
CA THR A 125 -3.27 2.71 -18.00
C THR A 125 -2.34 1.73 -18.75
N PRO A 126 -1.34 2.18 -19.54
CA PRO A 126 -0.45 1.26 -20.26
C PRO A 126 0.43 0.38 -19.35
N LEU A 127 0.77 0.84 -18.15
CA LEU A 127 1.49 0.04 -17.16
C LEU A 127 0.60 -1.10 -16.65
N ILE A 128 -0.66 -0.80 -16.36
CA ILE A 128 -1.64 -1.79 -15.90
C ILE A 128 -1.97 -2.78 -17.03
N GLU A 129 -2.20 -2.28 -18.25
CA GLU A 129 -2.48 -3.12 -19.42
C GLU A 129 -1.30 -4.05 -19.75
N PHE A 130 -0.07 -3.59 -19.57
CA PHE A 130 1.12 -4.43 -19.73
C PHE A 130 1.14 -5.61 -18.76
N LEU A 131 0.70 -5.41 -17.51
CA LEU A 131 0.73 -6.43 -16.46
C LEU A 131 -0.49 -7.37 -16.48
N LEU A 132 -1.69 -6.81 -16.68
CA LEU A 132 -2.97 -7.52 -16.48
C LEU A 132 -3.78 -7.69 -17.77
N GLY A 133 -3.39 -7.03 -18.86
CA GLY A 133 -4.19 -6.94 -20.08
C GLY A 133 -5.23 -5.81 -20.03
N LYS A 134 -5.98 -5.63 -21.11
CA LYS A 134 -6.89 -4.49 -21.32
C LYS A 134 -8.14 -4.54 -20.45
N ASP A 135 -8.56 -5.74 -20.06
CA ASP A 135 -9.79 -5.97 -19.30
C ASP A 135 -9.48 -6.11 -17.80
N PHE A 136 -8.89 -5.07 -17.22
CA PHE A 136 -8.55 -5.04 -15.79
C PHE A 136 -9.65 -4.37 -14.96
N LEU A 137 -9.69 -4.71 -13.66
CA LEU A 137 -10.61 -4.13 -12.69
C LEU A 137 -9.84 -3.54 -11.52
N LEU A 138 -10.34 -2.44 -10.98
CA LEU A 138 -9.88 -1.91 -9.70
C LEU A 138 -10.39 -2.82 -8.57
N SER A 139 -9.49 -3.52 -7.90
CA SER A 139 -9.82 -4.32 -6.72
C SER A 139 -9.94 -3.45 -5.46
N THR A 140 -8.92 -2.63 -5.20
CA THR A 140 -8.82 -1.83 -3.97
C THR A 140 -8.15 -0.49 -4.21
N LEU A 141 -8.64 0.56 -3.56
CA LEU A 141 -7.95 1.83 -3.39
C LEU A 141 -8.02 2.25 -1.92
N SER A 142 -6.87 2.21 -1.25
CA SER A 142 -6.72 2.47 0.18
C SER A 142 -5.43 3.24 0.46
N ALA A 143 -5.33 3.81 1.65
CA ALA A 143 -4.10 4.42 2.14
C ALA A 143 -3.69 3.84 3.49
N ASN A 144 -2.37 3.80 3.70
CA ASN A 144 -1.74 3.46 4.96
C ASN A 144 -1.02 4.70 5.50
N ILE A 145 -1.40 5.16 6.69
CA ILE A 145 -0.76 6.26 7.39
C ILE A 145 0.15 5.65 8.45
N ALA A 146 1.44 5.57 8.13
CA ALA A 146 2.46 5.10 9.05
C ALA A 146 2.79 6.21 10.06
N LYS A 147 2.45 5.99 11.35
CA LYS A 147 2.74 6.97 12.42
C LYS A 147 4.02 6.56 13.18
N PRO A 148 4.73 7.51 13.82
CA PRO A 148 5.92 7.18 14.62
C PRO A 148 5.63 6.10 15.67
N GLY A 149 6.52 5.09 15.73
CA GLY A 149 6.39 3.96 16.66
C GLY A 149 5.77 2.69 16.06
N GLY A 150 5.36 2.72 14.80
CA GLY A 150 4.95 1.51 14.06
C GLY A 150 6.08 0.47 13.98
N VAL A 151 5.69 -0.80 13.81
CA VAL A 151 6.62 -1.92 13.69
C VAL A 151 6.92 -2.21 12.22
N GLU A 152 8.17 -2.57 11.91
CA GLU A 152 8.59 -2.96 10.57
C GLU A 152 7.85 -4.22 10.09
N MET A 153 7.38 -4.21 8.84
CA MET A 153 6.76 -5.37 8.22
C MET A 153 7.84 -6.35 7.73
N GLY A 154 7.64 -7.65 7.97
CA GLY A 154 8.46 -8.67 7.33
C GLY A 154 8.31 -8.66 5.81
N LEU A 155 9.30 -9.19 5.08
CA LEU A 155 9.25 -9.29 3.63
C LEU A 155 8.02 -10.11 3.18
N HIS A 156 7.25 -9.57 2.25
CA HIS A 156 6.01 -10.18 1.75
C HIS A 156 5.72 -9.79 0.30
N THR A 157 4.68 -10.40 -0.26
CA THR A 157 4.08 -9.99 -1.53
C THR A 157 2.61 -9.65 -1.30
N ASP A 158 2.11 -8.63 -2.00
CA ASP A 158 0.72 -8.18 -1.87
C ASP A 158 -0.27 -9.07 -2.68
N GLN A 159 0.23 -10.01 -3.47
CA GLN A 159 -0.57 -10.89 -4.31
C GLN A 159 -1.00 -12.16 -3.56
N TRP A 160 -1.98 -12.02 -2.66
CA TRP A 160 -2.43 -13.09 -1.75
C TRP A 160 -2.89 -14.39 -2.45
N TRP A 161 -3.38 -14.30 -3.69
CA TRP A 161 -3.90 -15.43 -4.46
C TRP A 161 -2.88 -16.09 -5.38
N MET A 162 -1.67 -15.52 -5.46
CA MET A 162 -0.60 -16.07 -6.28
C MET A 162 0.23 -17.07 -5.46
N PRO A 163 0.78 -18.13 -6.10
CA PRO A 163 1.72 -19.02 -5.42
C PRO A 163 2.85 -18.22 -4.78
N ARG A 164 3.33 -18.66 -3.62
CA ARG A 164 4.57 -18.10 -3.06
C ARG A 164 5.72 -18.31 -4.07
N PRO A 165 6.57 -17.29 -4.32
CA PRO A 165 7.73 -17.45 -5.17
C PRO A 165 8.66 -18.57 -4.68
#